data_AF-A0A9D6BJZ7-F1
#
_entry.id   AF-A0A9D6BJZ7-F1
#
_cell.length_a   1.000
_cell.length_b   1.000
_cell.length_c   1.000
_cell.angle_alpha   90.00
_cell.angle_beta   90.00
_cell.angle_gamma   90.00
#
_symmetry.space_group_name_H-M   'P 1'
#
loop_
_entity.id
_entity.type
_entity.pdbx_description
1 polymer ?
#
loop_
_entity_poly.entity_id
_entity_poly.type
_entity_poly.pdbx_seq_one_letter_code
_entity_poly.pdbx_strand_id
1 'polypeptide(L)'
;MQRLSHVTRVIAAIALACGAGLAQAGSLTDPGTTTFESQWIGDVTTPVTIGADHTVILDTFGDLFVLETALINQGKVEVRGGDDAYYRATLFSAGELVNRGTWNFGNQVDAHLFGEFDNRAGVIQIGVNSEVNLHGSTPLTGRIHGASTTSNLLAHAVQNATFSGHVNLISAPLPPHGSAGPMQASGTLTVDGTLRASGLALTSDTTLQGAGRTVLAGGAIGLASPALPAQLTVAAGHTLQGHGQVAGAPVLNQGTLEATRGQTLVLDAGLVQQGDGSLTLVNGTLKTPLLRVDGGVLEIGPGATVVDGDIEVGAGQVVLHADADASGWRSKVSGELTLSERSTLELVVDESNAGLISVVVGEFHADGNLLLTFAEGTSLLDAYIVELWGWTSGSFRSVQVGIAGATPQAWAIAYQQDETLIITAVPEPHSAWLLTFGLAMLAWLAHARRRRAQPASAFTPPATAPTSRNAGAC
;
A
#
# COMPACT_ATOMS: atom_id res chain seq x y z
N MET A 1 -41.76 -4.28 -8.75
CA MET A 1 -41.98 -5.03 -10.00
C MET A 1 -41.46 -4.22 -11.18
N GLN A 2 -40.19 -4.41 -11.54
CA GLN A 2 -39.60 -3.78 -12.73
C GLN A 2 -40.07 -4.51 -13.99
N ARG A 3 -40.43 -3.75 -15.03
CA ARG A 3 -40.82 -4.31 -16.33
C ARG A 3 -39.57 -4.82 -17.05
N LEU A 4 -39.41 -6.14 -17.14
CA LEU A 4 -38.40 -6.79 -18.00
C LEU A 4 -38.45 -6.18 -19.41
N SER A 5 -37.27 -5.98 -20.01
CA SER A 5 -37.13 -5.41 -21.37
C SER A 5 -37.91 -6.23 -22.39
N HIS A 6 -38.34 -5.60 -23.49
CA HIS A 6 -39.10 -6.29 -24.54
C HIS A 6 -38.31 -7.46 -25.16
N VAL A 7 -36.98 -7.39 -25.16
CA VAL A 7 -36.09 -8.48 -25.63
C VAL A 7 -36.11 -9.64 -24.64
N THR A 8 -36.01 -9.37 -23.33
CA THR A 8 -36.07 -10.41 -22.29
C THR A 8 -37.42 -11.12 -22.27
N ARG A 9 -38.53 -10.39 -22.50
CA ARG A 9 -39.87 -11.00 -22.62
C ARG A 9 -40.01 -11.86 -23.86
N VAL A 10 -39.41 -11.46 -24.98
CA VAL A 10 -39.44 -12.23 -26.22
C VAL A 10 -38.59 -13.50 -26.09
N ILE A 11 -37.42 -13.43 -25.44
CA ILE A 11 -36.59 -14.61 -25.17
C ILE A 11 -37.30 -15.57 -24.20
N ALA A 12 -37.85 -15.07 -23.09
CA ALA A 12 -38.63 -15.86 -22.15
C ALA A 12 -39.88 -16.49 -22.81
N ALA A 13 -40.60 -15.75 -23.66
CA ALA A 13 -41.77 -16.25 -24.38
C ALA A 13 -41.44 -17.30 -25.45
N ILE A 14 -40.29 -17.18 -26.12
CA ILE A 14 -39.79 -18.19 -27.07
C ILE A 14 -39.36 -19.45 -26.31
N ALA A 15 -38.72 -19.30 -25.15
CA ALA A 15 -38.29 -20.42 -24.32
C ALA A 15 -39.49 -21.17 -23.68
N LEU A 16 -40.54 -20.46 -23.27
CA LEU A 16 -41.80 -21.04 -22.80
C LEU A 16 -42.56 -21.82 -23.88
N ALA A 17 -42.37 -21.48 -25.16
CA ALA A 17 -43.06 -22.13 -26.26
C ALA A 17 -42.42 -23.47 -26.70
N CYS A 18 -41.19 -23.77 -26.27
CA CYS A 18 -40.38 -24.85 -26.86
C CYS A 18 -40.03 -26.03 -25.92
N GLY A 19 -40.38 -26.04 -24.62
CA GLY A 19 -39.94 -27.12 -23.73
C GLY A 19 -40.79 -27.33 -22.47
N ALA A 20 -41.91 -28.05 -22.60
CA ALA A 20 -42.62 -28.62 -21.45
C ALA A 20 -41.98 -29.97 -21.06
N GLY A 21 -40.92 -29.94 -20.25
CA GLY A 21 -40.21 -31.17 -19.84
C GLY A 21 -39.73 -31.25 -18.39
N LEU A 22 -39.49 -30.14 -17.69
CA LEU A 22 -38.77 -30.16 -16.40
C LEU A 22 -39.45 -29.43 -15.24
N ALA A 23 -40.72 -29.05 -15.38
CA ALA A 23 -41.49 -28.34 -14.36
C ALA A 23 -41.88 -29.19 -13.11
N GLN A 24 -41.30 -30.37 -12.90
CA GLN A 24 -41.69 -31.30 -11.83
C GLN A 24 -40.57 -31.70 -10.86
N ALA A 25 -39.34 -31.21 -11.04
CA ALA A 25 -38.35 -31.35 -9.98
C ALA A 25 -38.76 -30.42 -8.84
N GLY A 26 -39.48 -30.97 -7.84
CA GLY A 26 -39.61 -30.32 -6.54
C GLY A 26 -38.23 -30.04 -5.93
N SER A 27 -38.20 -29.56 -4.69
CA SER A 27 -36.91 -29.34 -4.01
C SER A 27 -36.02 -30.59 -4.06
N LEU A 28 -34.76 -30.42 -4.45
CA LEU A 28 -33.73 -31.45 -4.56
C LEU A 28 -33.05 -31.62 -3.19
N THR A 29 -33.78 -32.12 -2.20
CA THR A 29 -33.30 -32.18 -0.80
C THR A 29 -32.57 -33.46 -0.44
N ASP A 30 -32.84 -34.55 -1.16
CA ASP A 30 -32.17 -35.83 -0.91
C ASP A 30 -30.73 -35.80 -1.42
N PRO A 31 -29.75 -36.41 -0.74
CA PRO A 31 -28.37 -36.46 -1.22
C PRO A 31 -28.28 -37.06 -2.63
N GLY A 32 -27.47 -36.46 -3.50
CA GLY A 32 -27.31 -36.95 -4.87
C GLY A 32 -26.76 -35.92 -5.84
N THR A 33 -26.79 -36.29 -7.12
CA THR A 33 -26.38 -35.41 -8.22
C THR A 33 -27.47 -35.39 -9.30
N THR A 34 -27.89 -34.19 -9.69
CA THR A 34 -28.82 -33.99 -10.81
C THR A 34 -28.16 -33.13 -11.87
N THR A 35 -28.10 -33.63 -13.11
CA THR A 35 -27.58 -32.90 -14.26
C THR A 35 -28.71 -32.39 -15.13
N PHE A 36 -28.66 -31.12 -15.49
CA PHE A 36 -29.55 -30.49 -16.46
C PHE A 36 -28.73 -30.09 -17.69
N GLU A 37 -28.95 -30.79 -18.80
CA GLU A 37 -28.28 -30.56 -20.09
C GLU A 37 -29.00 -29.50 -20.94
N SER A 38 -30.24 -29.15 -20.58
CA SER A 38 -31.02 -28.10 -21.23
C SER A 38 -31.99 -27.45 -20.24
N GLN A 39 -32.48 -26.26 -20.62
CA GLN A 39 -33.34 -25.33 -19.88
C GLN A 39 -34.08 -25.90 -18.66
N TRP A 40 -33.95 -25.21 -17.52
CA TRP A 40 -34.72 -25.52 -16.32
C TRP A 40 -35.80 -24.46 -16.07
N ILE A 41 -37.03 -24.78 -16.47
CA ILE A 41 -38.21 -23.95 -16.16
C ILE A 41 -38.84 -24.50 -14.88
N GLY A 42 -38.55 -23.86 -13.74
CA GLY A 42 -39.29 -24.06 -12.50
C GLY A 42 -40.63 -23.33 -12.52
N ASP A 43 -41.55 -23.72 -11.64
CA ASP A 43 -42.71 -22.88 -11.32
C ASP A 43 -42.20 -21.59 -10.65
N VAL A 44 -42.54 -20.44 -11.24
CA VAL A 44 -42.16 -19.10 -10.75
C VAL A 44 -42.70 -18.81 -9.34
N THR A 45 -43.67 -19.59 -8.84
CA THR A 45 -44.34 -19.33 -7.56
C THR A 45 -43.72 -20.03 -6.36
N THR A 46 -43.01 -21.15 -6.57
CA THR A 46 -42.46 -21.95 -5.47
C THR A 46 -40.95 -22.02 -5.57
N PRO A 47 -40.19 -21.49 -4.58
CA PRO A 47 -38.74 -21.60 -4.58
C PRO A 47 -38.28 -23.05 -4.62
N VAL A 48 -37.26 -23.33 -5.43
CA VAL A 48 -36.59 -24.63 -5.42
C VAL A 48 -35.48 -24.61 -4.39
N THR A 49 -35.43 -25.63 -3.53
CA THR A 49 -34.31 -25.82 -2.60
C THR A 49 -33.39 -26.91 -3.10
N ILE A 50 -32.08 -26.63 -3.14
CA ILE A 50 -31.03 -27.64 -3.31
C ILE A 50 -30.51 -27.97 -1.92
N GLY A 51 -30.65 -29.22 -1.47
CA GLY A 51 -30.19 -29.69 -0.17
C GLY A 51 -28.68 -29.67 -0.03
N ALA A 52 -28.19 -29.62 1.22
CA ALA A 52 -26.76 -29.47 1.52
C ALA A 52 -25.86 -30.56 0.90
N ASP A 53 -26.38 -31.78 0.78
CA ASP A 53 -25.67 -32.94 0.23
C ASP A 53 -26.05 -33.21 -1.24
N HIS A 54 -26.70 -32.26 -1.91
CA HIS A 54 -27.09 -32.38 -3.31
C HIS A 54 -26.19 -31.53 -4.21
N THR A 55 -25.81 -32.08 -5.35
CA THR A 55 -25.07 -31.39 -6.42
C THR A 55 -25.96 -31.22 -7.64
N VAL A 56 -26.18 -29.99 -8.08
CA VAL A 56 -26.82 -29.69 -9.35
C VAL A 56 -25.74 -29.33 -10.37
N ILE A 57 -25.74 -30.00 -11.52
CA ILE A 57 -24.86 -29.68 -12.64
C ILE A 57 -25.73 -29.02 -13.72
N LEU A 58 -25.44 -27.76 -14.03
CA LEU A 58 -26.01 -27.01 -15.14
C LEU A 58 -25.02 -27.10 -16.29
N ASP A 59 -25.27 -28.02 -17.20
CA ASP A 59 -24.40 -28.29 -18.33
C ASP A 59 -24.89 -27.50 -19.54
N THR A 60 -24.18 -26.45 -19.94
CA THR A 60 -24.68 -25.46 -20.90
C THR A 60 -24.20 -25.69 -22.32
N PHE A 61 -23.81 -26.92 -22.70
CA PHE A 61 -23.27 -27.37 -24.01
C PHE A 61 -23.66 -26.51 -25.24
N GLY A 62 -23.07 -25.33 -25.42
CA GLY A 62 -23.32 -24.45 -26.57
C GLY A 62 -24.54 -23.52 -26.49
N ASP A 63 -25.46 -23.70 -25.54
CA ASP A 63 -26.78 -23.06 -25.59
C ASP A 63 -27.13 -22.26 -24.32
N LEU A 64 -28.17 -21.43 -24.47
CA LEU A 64 -28.75 -20.61 -23.41
C LEU A 64 -29.43 -21.48 -22.34
N PHE A 65 -28.83 -21.60 -21.16
CA PHE A 65 -29.51 -22.16 -19.98
C PHE A 65 -30.28 -21.07 -19.24
N VAL A 66 -31.60 -21.22 -19.08
CA VAL A 66 -32.49 -20.28 -18.36
C VAL A 66 -33.06 -20.95 -17.12
N LEU A 67 -33.07 -20.25 -15.98
CA LEU A 67 -33.60 -20.70 -14.68
C LEU A 67 -34.72 -19.79 -14.14
N GLU A 68 -35.96 -19.95 -14.58
CA GLU A 68 -37.07 -19.04 -14.20
C GLU A 68 -37.72 -19.34 -12.82
N THR A 69 -36.95 -19.52 -11.75
CA THR A 69 -37.53 -19.66 -10.40
C THR A 69 -36.61 -19.10 -9.32
N ALA A 70 -37.17 -18.84 -8.14
CA ALA A 70 -36.37 -18.54 -6.95
C ALA A 70 -35.62 -19.81 -6.53
N LEU A 71 -34.37 -19.65 -6.10
CA LEU A 71 -33.51 -20.79 -5.77
C LEU A 71 -32.86 -20.57 -4.40
N ILE A 72 -32.99 -21.57 -3.53
CA ILE A 72 -32.29 -21.66 -2.26
C ILE A 72 -31.24 -22.75 -2.40
N ASN A 73 -29.99 -22.35 -2.67
CA ASN A 73 -28.88 -23.29 -2.77
C ASN A 73 -28.26 -23.52 -1.38
N GLN A 74 -28.40 -24.72 -0.83
CA GLN A 74 -27.67 -25.16 0.37
C GLN A 74 -26.52 -26.12 0.04
N GLY A 75 -26.54 -26.74 -1.15
CA GLY A 75 -25.56 -27.72 -1.61
C GLY A 75 -24.56 -27.14 -2.60
N LYS A 76 -24.34 -27.85 -3.72
CA LYS A 76 -23.41 -27.44 -4.76
C LYS A 76 -24.16 -27.22 -6.08
N VAL A 77 -23.90 -26.10 -6.74
CA VAL A 77 -24.30 -25.86 -8.13
C VAL A 77 -23.04 -25.73 -8.97
N GLU A 78 -22.87 -26.61 -9.95
CA GLU A 78 -21.79 -26.54 -10.93
C GLU A 78 -22.36 -26.04 -12.26
N VAL A 79 -21.83 -24.94 -12.78
CA VAL A 79 -22.12 -24.47 -14.14
C VAL A 79 -20.95 -24.84 -15.02
N ARG A 80 -21.19 -25.66 -16.05
CA ARG A 80 -20.14 -26.15 -16.95
C ARG A 80 -20.32 -25.53 -18.33
N GLY A 81 -19.24 -24.93 -18.84
CA GLY A 81 -19.09 -24.61 -20.25
C GLY A 81 -18.55 -25.84 -21.01
N GLY A 82 -18.69 -25.84 -22.34
CA GLY A 82 -18.03 -26.84 -23.19
C GLY A 82 -16.52 -26.57 -23.36
N ASP A 83 -15.84 -27.41 -24.13
CA ASP A 83 -14.38 -27.41 -24.24
C ASP A 83 -13.80 -26.40 -25.26
N ASP A 84 -14.61 -25.87 -26.19
CA ASP A 84 -14.09 -25.27 -27.44
C ASP A 84 -14.42 -23.78 -27.68
N ALA A 85 -15.18 -23.09 -26.81
CA ALA A 85 -15.54 -21.67 -26.98
C ALA A 85 -15.92 -20.96 -25.65
N TYR A 86 -16.08 -19.62 -25.66
CA TYR A 86 -16.75 -18.91 -24.56
C TYR A 86 -18.24 -19.30 -24.58
N TYR A 87 -18.72 -19.96 -23.53
CA TYR A 87 -20.12 -20.38 -23.44
C TYR A 87 -20.90 -19.44 -22.55
N ARG A 88 -22.05 -18.97 -23.04
CA ARG A 88 -22.93 -18.09 -22.28
C ARG A 88 -24.00 -18.88 -21.54
N ALA A 89 -23.88 -18.97 -20.23
CA ALA A 89 -24.94 -19.40 -19.34
C ALA A 89 -25.75 -18.18 -18.87
N THR A 90 -27.05 -18.10 -19.14
CA THR A 90 -27.85 -16.93 -18.71
C THR A 90 -28.91 -17.33 -17.70
N LEU A 91 -28.52 -17.34 -16.43
CA LEU A 91 -29.39 -17.71 -15.33
C LEU A 91 -30.35 -16.56 -14.96
N PHE A 92 -31.56 -16.58 -15.50
CA PHE A 92 -32.60 -15.61 -15.18
C PHE A 92 -33.47 -16.02 -13.99
N SER A 93 -33.17 -15.61 -12.75
CA SER A 93 -34.16 -15.82 -11.70
C SER A 93 -35.29 -14.80 -11.77
N ALA A 94 -36.53 -15.30 -11.76
CA ALA A 94 -37.71 -14.46 -11.57
C ALA A 94 -37.89 -14.00 -10.10
N GLY A 95 -37.02 -14.45 -9.19
CA GLY A 95 -37.10 -14.19 -7.76
C GLY A 95 -35.74 -14.00 -7.09
N GLU A 96 -35.71 -14.18 -5.76
CA GLU A 96 -34.48 -14.12 -4.97
C GLU A 96 -33.66 -15.40 -5.14
N LEU A 97 -32.36 -15.23 -5.37
CA LEU A 97 -31.38 -16.31 -5.38
C LEU A 97 -30.63 -16.28 -4.04
N VAL A 98 -30.88 -17.26 -3.18
CA VAL A 98 -30.22 -17.38 -1.87
C VAL A 98 -29.15 -18.46 -1.95
N ASN A 99 -27.89 -18.06 -1.88
CA ASN A 99 -26.76 -18.97 -1.80
C ASN A 99 -26.24 -19.14 -0.37
N ARG A 100 -26.39 -20.36 0.15
CA ARG A 100 -25.80 -20.84 1.42
C ARG A 100 -24.82 -22.01 1.19
N GLY A 101 -24.71 -22.46 -0.04
CA GLY A 101 -23.83 -23.54 -0.46
C GLY A 101 -22.69 -23.00 -1.34
N THR A 102 -22.34 -23.75 -2.38
CA THR A 102 -21.31 -23.35 -3.36
C THR A 102 -21.91 -23.23 -4.75
N TRP A 103 -21.67 -22.10 -5.41
CA TRP A 103 -21.76 -21.98 -6.86
C TRP A 103 -20.36 -22.11 -7.45
N ASN A 104 -20.19 -23.03 -8.38
CA ASN A 104 -18.94 -23.25 -9.09
C ASN A 104 -19.17 -23.02 -10.58
N PHE A 105 -18.78 -21.83 -11.05
CA PHE A 105 -18.73 -21.52 -12.47
C PHE A 105 -17.41 -22.10 -12.99
N GLY A 106 -17.50 -23.17 -13.78
CA GLY A 106 -16.35 -23.85 -14.39
C GLY A 106 -15.57 -22.94 -15.34
N ASN A 107 -14.65 -23.51 -16.11
CA ASN A 107 -13.86 -22.72 -17.06
C ASN A 107 -14.71 -22.26 -18.25
N GLN A 108 -14.34 -21.12 -18.84
CA GLN A 108 -14.98 -20.55 -20.04
C GLN A 108 -16.49 -20.33 -19.92
N VAL A 109 -16.97 -20.03 -18.70
CA VAL A 109 -18.37 -19.73 -18.42
C VAL A 109 -18.60 -18.22 -18.40
N ASP A 110 -19.53 -17.73 -19.22
CA ASP A 110 -20.11 -16.39 -19.14
C ASP A 110 -21.51 -16.50 -18.48
N ALA A 111 -21.57 -16.32 -17.16
CA ALA A 111 -22.76 -16.50 -16.35
C ALA A 111 -23.43 -15.15 -16.03
N HIS A 112 -24.66 -14.95 -16.48
CA HIS A 112 -25.47 -13.80 -16.08
C HIS A 112 -26.55 -14.22 -15.08
N LEU A 113 -26.52 -13.68 -13.86
CA LEU A 113 -27.52 -13.93 -12.83
C LEU A 113 -28.40 -12.70 -12.69
N PHE A 114 -29.69 -12.82 -13.01
CA PHE A 114 -30.66 -11.75 -12.85
C PHE A 114 -31.48 -11.92 -11.59
N GLY A 115 -31.71 -10.83 -10.87
CA GLY A 115 -32.48 -10.79 -9.63
C GLY A 115 -31.63 -10.41 -8.42
N GLU A 116 -32.25 -10.37 -7.24
CA GLU A 116 -31.51 -10.19 -6.00
C GLU A 116 -30.75 -11.47 -5.67
N PHE A 117 -29.48 -11.33 -5.29
CA PHE A 117 -28.58 -12.44 -5.02
C PHE A 117 -28.01 -12.32 -3.59
N ASP A 118 -28.52 -13.14 -2.68
CA ASP A 118 -28.01 -13.20 -1.30
C ASP A 118 -26.93 -14.29 -1.19
N ASN A 119 -25.67 -13.87 -1.09
CA ASN A 119 -24.52 -14.76 -0.92
C ASN A 119 -23.93 -14.76 0.50
N ARG A 120 -24.61 -14.19 1.51
CA ARG A 120 -24.01 -13.93 2.83
C ARG A 120 -23.35 -15.15 3.48
N ALA A 121 -23.93 -16.34 3.29
CA ALA A 121 -23.45 -17.60 3.85
C ALA A 121 -22.82 -18.53 2.81
N GLY A 122 -22.75 -18.12 1.54
CA GLY A 122 -22.35 -18.95 0.42
C GLY A 122 -20.93 -18.70 -0.08
N VAL A 123 -20.53 -19.55 -1.04
CA VAL A 123 -19.28 -19.43 -1.79
C VAL A 123 -19.61 -19.33 -3.29
N ILE A 124 -18.97 -18.40 -3.98
CA ILE A 124 -18.90 -18.33 -5.44
C ILE A 124 -17.48 -18.68 -5.87
N GLN A 125 -17.33 -19.65 -6.77
CA GLN A 125 -16.07 -20.01 -7.41
C GLN A 125 -16.16 -19.68 -8.89
N ILE A 126 -15.20 -18.92 -9.40
CA ILE A 126 -15.12 -18.47 -10.79
C ILE A 126 -13.90 -19.13 -11.43
N GLY A 127 -14.15 -19.95 -12.45
CA GLY A 127 -13.13 -20.67 -13.18
C GLY A 127 -12.23 -19.77 -14.02
N VAL A 128 -11.34 -20.41 -14.78
CA VAL A 128 -10.43 -19.74 -15.71
C VAL A 128 -11.22 -19.21 -16.91
N ASN A 129 -10.88 -18.01 -17.38
CA ASN A 129 -11.52 -17.36 -18.54
C ASN A 129 -13.04 -17.27 -18.40
N SER A 130 -13.51 -17.00 -17.18
CA SER A 130 -14.94 -17.01 -16.85
C SER A 130 -15.37 -15.66 -16.35
N GLU A 131 -16.61 -15.32 -16.65
CA GLU A 131 -17.28 -14.10 -16.24
C GLU A 131 -18.53 -14.46 -15.46
N VAL A 132 -18.72 -13.84 -14.30
CA VAL A 132 -19.96 -13.93 -13.53
C VAL A 132 -20.51 -12.53 -13.38
N ASN A 133 -21.69 -12.29 -13.94
CA ASN A 133 -22.34 -11.01 -13.98
C ASN A 133 -23.64 -11.03 -13.18
N LEU A 134 -23.61 -10.36 -12.02
CA LEU A 134 -24.71 -10.28 -11.08
C LEU A 134 -25.54 -9.01 -11.33
N HIS A 135 -26.68 -9.18 -11.96
CA HIS A 135 -27.69 -8.14 -12.22
C HIS A 135 -28.65 -8.06 -11.03
N GLY A 136 -28.15 -7.53 -9.91
CA GLY A 136 -28.91 -7.31 -8.67
C GLY A 136 -28.62 -5.94 -8.08
N SER A 137 -29.55 -5.44 -7.24
CA SER A 137 -29.36 -4.15 -6.55
C SER A 137 -28.74 -4.32 -5.17
N THR A 138 -28.88 -5.51 -4.56
CA THR A 138 -28.23 -5.85 -3.30
C THR A 138 -26.71 -5.92 -3.44
N PRO A 139 -25.95 -5.31 -2.51
CA PRO A 139 -24.51 -5.52 -2.44
C PRO A 139 -24.16 -7.00 -2.29
N LEU A 140 -23.21 -7.46 -3.09
CA LEU A 140 -22.66 -8.80 -2.98
C LEU A 140 -21.84 -8.92 -1.69
N THR A 141 -22.11 -9.99 -0.95
CA THR A 141 -21.45 -10.34 0.31
C THR A 141 -20.90 -11.77 0.25
N GLY A 142 -20.36 -12.29 1.35
CA GLY A 142 -19.94 -13.68 1.46
C GLY A 142 -18.58 -13.96 0.82
N ARG A 143 -18.34 -15.21 0.41
CA ARG A 143 -17.04 -15.65 -0.11
C ARG A 143 -17.04 -15.74 -1.63
N ILE A 144 -16.00 -15.21 -2.25
CA ILE A 144 -15.74 -15.24 -3.68
C ILE A 144 -14.32 -15.75 -3.91
N HIS A 145 -14.18 -16.73 -4.79
CA HIS A 145 -12.90 -17.30 -5.18
C HIS A 145 -12.78 -17.22 -6.71
N GLY A 146 -11.67 -16.68 -7.21
CA GLY A 146 -11.36 -16.75 -8.63
C GLY A 146 -10.11 -17.60 -8.86
N ALA A 147 -10.17 -18.46 -9.86
CA ALA A 147 -9.13 -19.44 -10.15
C ALA A 147 -7.90 -18.83 -10.87
N SER A 148 -8.07 -17.70 -11.57
CA SER A 148 -6.99 -17.09 -12.37
C SER A 148 -7.15 -15.59 -12.57
N THR A 149 -6.14 -14.97 -13.18
CA THR A 149 -6.18 -13.55 -13.60
C THR A 149 -7.23 -13.25 -14.68
N THR A 150 -8.01 -14.26 -15.12
CA THR A 150 -9.11 -14.12 -16.08
C THR A 150 -10.46 -14.50 -15.47
N SER A 151 -10.53 -14.67 -14.15
CA SER A 151 -11.78 -14.84 -13.39
C SER A 151 -12.42 -13.47 -13.13
N ASN A 152 -13.44 -13.14 -13.91
CA ASN A 152 -14.11 -11.84 -13.90
C ASN A 152 -15.40 -11.91 -13.09
N LEU A 153 -15.58 -10.94 -12.19
CA LEU A 153 -16.81 -10.72 -11.47
C LEU A 153 -17.35 -9.33 -11.80
N LEU A 154 -18.55 -9.29 -12.37
CA LEU A 154 -19.32 -8.08 -12.60
C LEU A 154 -20.42 -8.00 -11.55
N ALA A 155 -20.35 -6.98 -10.71
CA ALA A 155 -21.35 -6.70 -9.69
C ALA A 155 -21.58 -5.19 -9.58
N HIS A 156 -22.77 -4.78 -9.15
CA HIS A 156 -23.04 -3.36 -8.93
C HIS A 156 -22.38 -2.83 -7.65
N ALA A 157 -22.45 -3.62 -6.58
CA ALA A 157 -21.93 -3.26 -5.27
C ALA A 157 -21.35 -4.49 -4.56
N VAL A 158 -20.32 -4.28 -3.73
CA VAL A 158 -19.74 -5.28 -2.83
C VAL A 158 -19.71 -4.73 -1.40
N GLN A 159 -20.00 -5.58 -0.43
CA GLN A 159 -20.00 -5.23 0.98
C GLN A 159 -19.59 -6.43 1.83
N ASN A 160 -18.70 -6.25 2.80
CA ASN A 160 -18.35 -7.30 3.76
C ASN A 160 -18.00 -8.65 3.10
N ALA A 161 -17.31 -8.59 1.96
CA ALA A 161 -17.01 -9.74 1.12
C ALA A 161 -15.58 -10.25 1.37
N THR A 162 -15.39 -11.55 1.21
CA THR A 162 -14.07 -12.21 1.26
C THR A 162 -13.70 -12.71 -0.12
N PHE A 163 -12.60 -12.20 -0.67
CA PHE A 163 -12.02 -12.61 -1.94
C PHE A 163 -10.81 -13.52 -1.70
N SER A 164 -10.64 -14.52 -2.55
CA SER A 164 -9.48 -15.43 -2.52
C SER A 164 -9.08 -15.82 -3.94
N GLY A 165 -7.83 -16.28 -4.11
CA GLY A 165 -7.29 -16.59 -5.44
C GLY A 165 -7.05 -15.32 -6.26
N HIS A 166 -7.55 -15.24 -7.48
CA HIS A 166 -7.44 -14.08 -8.37
C HIS A 166 -8.81 -13.67 -8.87
N VAL A 167 -9.28 -12.47 -8.52
CA VAL A 167 -10.60 -11.96 -8.94
C VAL A 167 -10.43 -10.59 -9.59
N ASN A 168 -10.95 -10.44 -10.81
CA ASN A 168 -11.09 -9.15 -11.46
C ASN A 168 -12.48 -8.59 -11.17
N LEU A 169 -12.55 -7.51 -10.40
CA LEU A 169 -13.77 -6.73 -10.24
C LEU A 169 -13.91 -5.78 -11.43
N ILE A 170 -14.94 -6.04 -12.22
CA ILE A 170 -15.35 -5.23 -13.35
C ILE A 170 -16.70 -4.63 -12.98
N SER A 171 -16.94 -3.38 -13.33
CA SER A 171 -18.27 -2.83 -13.07
C SER A 171 -19.32 -3.40 -14.01
N ALA A 172 -20.45 -3.81 -13.45
CA ALA A 172 -21.61 -4.20 -14.23
C ALA A 172 -22.31 -2.96 -14.82
N PRO A 173 -22.69 -2.96 -16.11
CA PRO A 173 -23.63 -1.98 -16.64
C PRO A 173 -24.96 -2.09 -15.87
N LEU A 174 -25.51 -0.97 -15.39
CA LEU A 174 -26.85 -0.97 -14.81
C LEU A 174 -27.90 -1.01 -15.92
N PRO A 175 -28.74 -2.06 -16.02
CA PRO A 175 -29.89 -2.01 -16.93
C PRO A 175 -30.88 -0.93 -16.44
N PRO A 176 -31.52 -0.14 -17.32
CA PRO A 176 -31.43 -0.15 -18.79
C PRO A 176 -30.39 0.84 -19.36
N HIS A 177 -29.66 1.56 -18.50
CA HIS A 177 -28.79 2.67 -18.88
C HIS A 177 -27.35 2.16 -19.01
N GLY A 178 -27.00 1.69 -20.21
CA GLY A 178 -25.78 0.93 -20.54
C GLY A 178 -24.39 1.57 -20.27
N SER A 179 -24.26 2.52 -19.35
CA SER A 179 -22.97 2.92 -18.81
C SER A 179 -22.69 2.17 -17.51
N ALA A 180 -21.65 1.34 -17.50
CA ALA A 180 -21.09 0.83 -16.26
C ALA A 180 -20.49 2.00 -15.47
N GLY A 181 -21.12 2.35 -14.33
CA GLY A 181 -20.51 3.27 -13.35
C GLY A 181 -19.33 2.59 -12.65
N PRO A 182 -18.65 3.19 -11.67
CA PRO A 182 -17.73 2.44 -10.79
C PRO A 182 -18.50 1.42 -9.93
N MET A 183 -17.86 0.29 -9.58
CA MET A 183 -18.44 -0.70 -8.66
C MET A 183 -18.50 -0.10 -7.25
N GLN A 184 -19.65 -0.13 -6.58
CA GLN A 184 -19.76 0.41 -5.23
C GLN A 184 -19.10 -0.52 -4.20
N ALA A 185 -18.40 0.04 -3.22
CA ALA A 185 -17.74 -0.71 -2.15
C ALA A 185 -18.05 -0.08 -0.78
N SER A 186 -18.25 -0.94 0.22
CA SER A 186 -18.47 -0.52 1.62
C SER A 186 -18.05 -1.59 2.62
N GLY A 187 -17.78 -1.17 3.86
CA GLY A 187 -17.48 -2.08 4.97
C GLY A 187 -16.11 -2.73 4.82
N THR A 188 -16.00 -4.02 5.16
CA THR A 188 -14.70 -4.72 5.19
C THR A 188 -14.56 -5.67 4.02
N LEU A 189 -13.63 -5.40 3.10
CA LEU A 189 -13.27 -6.33 2.03
C LEU A 189 -12.03 -7.12 2.45
N THR A 190 -12.22 -8.41 2.73
CA THR A 190 -11.11 -9.31 3.07
C THR A 190 -10.56 -9.91 1.78
N VAL A 191 -9.25 -9.90 1.58
CA VAL A 191 -8.58 -10.38 0.37
C VAL A 191 -7.43 -11.30 0.77
N ASP A 192 -7.58 -12.59 0.49
CA ASP A 192 -6.56 -13.63 0.67
C ASP A 192 -6.10 -14.13 -0.71
N GLY A 193 -5.60 -13.21 -1.51
CA GLY A 193 -5.26 -13.42 -2.92
C GLY A 193 -4.94 -12.11 -3.65
N THR A 194 -5.35 -11.99 -4.90
CA THR A 194 -5.25 -10.76 -5.70
C THR A 194 -6.64 -10.32 -6.10
N LEU A 195 -7.02 -9.11 -5.70
CA LEU A 195 -8.23 -8.43 -6.14
C LEU A 195 -7.83 -7.31 -7.11
N ARG A 196 -8.11 -7.47 -8.41
CA ARG A 196 -7.87 -6.41 -9.40
C ARG A 196 -9.15 -5.62 -9.59
N ALA A 197 -9.13 -4.31 -9.36
CA ALA A 197 -10.29 -3.45 -9.57
C ALA A 197 -10.03 -2.45 -10.70
N SER A 198 -10.97 -2.38 -11.66
CA SER A 198 -10.97 -1.34 -12.70
C SER A 198 -11.62 -0.02 -12.25
N GLY A 199 -12.34 -0.05 -11.13
CA GLY A 199 -12.82 1.15 -10.44
C GLY A 199 -13.69 0.78 -9.24
N LEU A 200 -13.53 1.50 -8.13
CA LEU A 200 -14.32 1.34 -6.91
C LEU A 200 -14.91 2.68 -6.47
N ALA A 201 -16.18 2.70 -6.11
CA ALA A 201 -16.85 3.86 -5.55
C ALA A 201 -17.21 3.58 -4.09
N LEU A 202 -16.54 4.24 -3.16
CA LEU A 202 -16.76 4.11 -1.73
C LEU A 202 -18.09 4.78 -1.37
N THR A 203 -19.03 4.01 -0.83
CA THR A 203 -20.32 4.53 -0.33
C THR A 203 -20.29 4.80 1.18
N SER A 204 -19.30 4.24 1.88
CA SER A 204 -18.98 4.45 3.30
C SER A 204 -17.50 4.18 3.52
N ASP A 205 -17.04 4.32 4.76
CA ASP A 205 -15.75 3.80 5.19
C ASP A 205 -15.57 2.36 4.71
N THR A 206 -14.40 2.11 4.11
CA THR A 206 -14.06 0.84 3.50
C THR A 206 -12.69 0.41 3.97
N THR A 207 -12.59 -0.80 4.50
CA THR A 207 -11.32 -1.41 4.93
C THR A 207 -10.94 -2.54 3.98
N LEU A 208 -9.75 -2.47 3.40
CA LEU A 208 -9.12 -3.58 2.71
C LEU A 208 -8.24 -4.33 3.72
N GLN A 209 -8.51 -5.62 3.94
CA GLN A 209 -7.78 -6.45 4.92
C GLN A 209 -7.47 -7.83 4.36
N GLY A 210 -6.67 -8.62 5.09
CA GLY A 210 -6.24 -9.96 4.67
C GLY A 210 -4.77 -9.97 4.27
N ALA A 211 -4.21 -11.14 3.97
CA ALA A 211 -2.80 -11.28 3.60
C ALA A 211 -2.53 -11.07 2.08
N GLY A 212 -3.57 -10.68 1.34
CA GLY A 212 -3.54 -10.51 -0.11
C GLY A 212 -3.15 -9.12 -0.57
N ARG A 213 -3.49 -8.83 -1.82
CA ARG A 213 -3.29 -7.54 -2.46
C ARG A 213 -4.50 -7.07 -3.24
N THR A 214 -4.73 -5.77 -3.25
CA THR A 214 -5.66 -5.09 -4.15
C THR A 214 -4.85 -4.32 -5.18
N VAL A 215 -5.13 -4.54 -6.48
CA VAL A 215 -4.43 -3.90 -7.58
C VAL A 215 -5.33 -2.90 -8.30
N LEU A 216 -4.92 -1.64 -8.31
CA LEU A 216 -5.49 -0.59 -9.15
C LEU A 216 -4.86 -0.65 -10.53
N ALA A 217 -5.62 -1.15 -11.50
CA ALA A 217 -5.14 -1.37 -12.86
C ALA A 217 -5.48 -0.19 -13.78
N GLY A 218 -5.11 1.04 -13.36
CA GLY A 218 -5.46 2.28 -14.05
C GLY A 218 -6.87 2.79 -13.73
N GLY A 219 -7.58 2.07 -12.86
CA GLY A 219 -8.89 2.46 -12.35
C GLY A 219 -8.83 3.55 -11.28
N ALA A 220 -9.97 4.19 -11.03
CA ALA A 220 -10.12 5.10 -9.89
C ALA A 220 -10.85 4.39 -8.75
N ILE A 221 -10.31 4.49 -7.53
CA ILE A 221 -11.14 4.45 -6.32
C ILE A 221 -11.65 5.88 -6.12
N GLY A 222 -12.90 6.08 -5.75
CA GLY A 222 -13.37 7.41 -5.36
C GLY A 222 -14.61 7.37 -4.52
N LEU A 223 -15.08 8.52 -4.04
CA LEU A 223 -16.38 8.61 -3.38
C LEU A 223 -17.50 8.32 -4.38
N ALA A 224 -18.48 7.49 -3.98
CA ALA A 224 -19.72 7.32 -4.72
C ALA A 224 -20.55 8.62 -4.73
N SER A 225 -20.41 9.44 -3.68
CA SER A 225 -21.03 10.76 -3.55
C SER A 225 -20.15 11.66 -2.69
N PRO A 226 -19.84 12.90 -3.12
CA PRO A 226 -19.03 13.84 -2.33
C PRO A 226 -19.73 14.30 -1.04
N ALA A 227 -21.04 14.05 -0.90
CA ALA A 227 -21.81 14.42 0.29
C ALA A 227 -21.61 13.47 1.49
N LEU A 228 -21.01 12.30 1.27
CA LEU A 228 -20.76 11.32 2.32
C LEU A 228 -19.25 11.23 2.55
N PRO A 229 -18.74 11.63 3.73
CA PRO A 229 -17.34 11.37 4.05
C PRO A 229 -17.14 9.86 4.10
N ALA A 230 -16.11 9.38 3.41
CA ALA A 230 -15.65 7.99 3.51
C ALA A 230 -14.13 7.98 3.54
N GLN A 231 -13.57 7.09 4.35
CA GLN A 231 -12.14 6.80 4.41
C GLN A 231 -11.85 5.44 3.77
N LEU A 232 -10.73 5.35 3.05
CA LEU A 232 -10.15 4.06 2.65
C LEU A 232 -9.08 3.66 3.67
N THR A 233 -9.25 2.52 4.33
CA THR A 233 -8.22 1.94 5.21
C THR A 233 -7.55 0.75 4.52
N VAL A 234 -6.22 0.78 4.40
CA VAL A 234 -5.40 -0.38 4.05
C VAL A 234 -4.93 -1.00 5.37
N ALA A 235 -5.57 -2.08 5.81
CA ALA A 235 -5.29 -2.68 7.10
C ALA A 235 -3.91 -3.38 7.13
N ALA A 236 -3.40 -3.63 8.34
CA ALA A 236 -2.17 -4.38 8.53
C ALA A 236 -2.21 -5.76 7.84
N GLY A 237 -1.10 -6.11 7.18
CA GLY A 237 -0.95 -7.35 6.42
C GLY A 237 -1.49 -7.30 4.98
N HIS A 238 -2.27 -6.27 4.62
CA HIS A 238 -2.80 -6.11 3.26
C HIS A 238 -1.93 -5.18 2.41
N THR A 239 -1.90 -5.41 1.10
CA THR A 239 -1.19 -4.55 0.14
C THR A 239 -2.16 -3.87 -0.83
N LEU A 240 -2.15 -2.54 -0.90
CA LEU A 240 -2.75 -1.77 -2.00
C LEU A 240 -1.66 -1.36 -2.99
N GLN A 241 -1.70 -1.94 -4.19
CA GLN A 241 -0.72 -1.71 -5.25
C GLN A 241 -1.38 -1.04 -6.45
N GLY A 242 -0.70 -0.11 -7.11
CA GLY A 242 -0.98 0.15 -8.52
C GLY A 242 -0.85 1.60 -8.94
N HIS A 243 -1.66 1.93 -9.94
CA HIS A 243 -1.69 3.23 -10.60
C HIS A 243 -3.14 3.62 -10.88
N GLY A 244 -3.41 4.93 -10.83
CA GLY A 244 -4.77 5.45 -10.87
C GLY A 244 -4.96 6.54 -9.82
N GLN A 245 -6.20 6.68 -9.35
CA GLN A 245 -6.60 7.74 -8.42
C GLN A 245 -7.43 7.17 -7.27
N VAL A 246 -7.22 7.66 -6.06
CA VAL A 246 -8.15 7.59 -4.93
C VAL A 246 -8.72 9.00 -4.78
N ALA A 247 -10.01 9.17 -5.11
CA ALA A 247 -10.67 10.46 -5.27
C ALA A 247 -11.67 10.77 -4.13
N GLY A 248 -11.52 11.91 -3.49
CA GLY A 248 -12.37 12.44 -2.42
C GLY A 248 -12.28 11.72 -1.08
N ALA A 249 -11.52 10.62 -0.97
CA ALA A 249 -11.43 9.81 0.25
C ALA A 249 -10.01 9.83 0.82
N PRO A 250 -9.79 10.29 2.07
CA PRO A 250 -8.49 10.16 2.70
C PRO A 250 -8.11 8.68 2.83
N VAL A 251 -6.82 8.41 2.70
CA VAL A 251 -6.28 7.05 2.85
C VAL A 251 -5.58 6.91 4.20
N LEU A 252 -6.00 5.92 4.98
CA LEU A 252 -5.29 5.47 6.18
C LEU A 252 -4.53 4.17 5.85
N ASN A 253 -3.21 4.23 5.81
CA ASN A 253 -2.36 3.09 5.55
C ASN A 253 -1.79 2.50 6.86
N GLN A 254 -2.19 1.27 7.18
CA GLN A 254 -1.67 0.44 8.26
C GLN A 254 -0.99 -0.84 7.75
N GLY A 255 -1.08 -1.10 6.44
CA GLY A 255 -0.42 -2.20 5.74
C GLY A 255 0.61 -1.67 4.75
N THR A 256 0.60 -2.19 3.53
CA THR A 256 1.51 -1.76 2.46
C THR A 256 0.77 -0.99 1.38
N LEU A 257 1.23 0.20 1.04
CA LEU A 257 0.77 0.99 -0.10
C LEU A 257 1.91 1.13 -1.12
N GLU A 258 1.68 0.79 -2.39
CA GLU A 258 2.73 0.82 -3.41
C GLU A 258 2.30 1.63 -4.64
N ALA A 259 3.05 2.71 -4.92
CA ALA A 259 2.99 3.42 -6.19
C ALA A 259 3.98 2.78 -7.18
N THR A 260 3.47 2.03 -8.16
CA THR A 260 4.26 1.17 -9.05
C THR A 260 5.21 1.95 -9.96
N ARG A 261 6.40 1.36 -10.24
CA ARG A 261 7.42 1.94 -11.13
C ARG A 261 6.87 2.34 -12.50
N GLY A 262 7.24 3.55 -12.95
CA GLY A 262 6.83 4.11 -14.23
C GLY A 262 5.36 4.53 -14.31
N GLN A 263 4.62 4.49 -13.20
CA GLN A 263 3.21 4.84 -13.14
C GLN A 263 2.93 5.93 -12.10
N THR A 264 1.72 6.50 -12.12
CA THR A 264 1.28 7.50 -11.14
C THR A 264 0.11 6.98 -10.30
N LEU A 265 0.23 7.11 -8.98
CA LEU A 265 -0.86 6.96 -8.01
C LEU A 265 -1.23 8.34 -7.46
N VAL A 266 -2.50 8.71 -7.54
CA VAL A 266 -3.02 10.00 -7.05
C VAL A 266 -3.92 9.77 -5.85
N LEU A 267 -3.67 10.46 -4.73
CA LEU A 267 -4.49 10.45 -3.52
C LEU A 267 -4.90 11.90 -3.25
N ASP A 268 -6.08 12.33 -3.68
CA ASP A 268 -6.44 13.76 -3.69
C ASP A 268 -6.88 14.34 -2.33
N ALA A 269 -7.17 13.47 -1.36
CA ALA A 269 -7.64 13.84 -0.02
C ALA A 269 -6.57 13.58 1.08
N GLY A 270 -5.36 13.18 0.68
CA GLY A 270 -4.24 12.95 1.59
C GLY A 270 -4.04 11.48 1.99
N LEU A 271 -2.86 11.22 2.56
CA LEU A 271 -2.41 9.92 3.05
C LEU A 271 -1.93 10.06 4.50
N VAL A 272 -2.45 9.22 5.39
CA VAL A 272 -1.92 9.04 6.75
C VAL A 272 -1.39 7.62 6.86
N GLN A 273 -0.11 7.49 7.18
CA GLN A 273 0.52 6.22 7.48
C GLN A 273 0.63 6.03 9.00
N GLN A 274 0.13 4.90 9.50
CA GLN A 274 0.04 4.62 10.92
C GLN A 274 0.42 3.17 11.25
N GLY A 275 1.18 2.99 12.32
CA GLY A 275 1.55 1.69 12.86
C GLY A 275 2.93 1.22 12.40
N ASP A 276 3.66 0.56 13.28
CA ASP A 276 5.09 0.25 13.09
C ASP A 276 5.35 -0.71 11.92
N GLY A 277 4.37 -1.53 11.54
CA GLY A 277 4.45 -2.43 10.40
C GLY A 277 3.94 -1.86 9.08
N SER A 278 3.53 -0.57 9.06
CA SER A 278 3.04 0.06 7.83
C SER A 278 4.19 0.48 6.91
N LEU A 279 3.97 0.34 5.60
CA LEU A 279 4.94 0.68 4.56
C LEU A 279 4.24 1.44 3.43
N THR A 280 4.82 2.55 3.00
CA THR A 280 4.47 3.19 1.72
C THR A 280 5.70 3.14 0.83
N LEU A 281 5.60 2.40 -0.27
CA LEU A 281 6.67 2.20 -1.24
C LEU A 281 6.37 3.00 -2.51
N VAL A 282 7.17 4.03 -2.77
CA VAL A 282 7.06 4.90 -3.94
C VAL A 282 8.14 4.49 -4.93
N ASN A 283 7.77 3.66 -5.91
CA ASN A 283 8.66 3.22 -7.00
C ASN A 283 8.41 3.98 -8.31
N GLY A 284 7.26 4.65 -8.43
CA GLY A 284 6.89 5.54 -9.53
C GLY A 284 6.61 6.95 -9.04
N THR A 285 5.43 7.48 -9.34
CA THR A 285 4.99 8.80 -8.89
C THR A 285 3.83 8.67 -7.91
N LEU A 286 3.98 9.23 -6.71
CA LEU A 286 2.88 9.43 -5.77
C LEU A 286 2.48 10.92 -5.77
N LYS A 287 1.20 11.21 -6.03
CA LYS A 287 0.63 12.54 -5.88
C LYS A 287 -0.30 12.57 -4.69
N THR A 288 -0.04 13.43 -3.72
CA THR A 288 -0.90 13.58 -2.55
C THR A 288 -0.72 14.99 -1.99
N PRO A 289 -1.79 15.72 -1.60
CA PRO A 289 -1.66 17.08 -1.08
C PRO A 289 -0.98 17.13 0.30
N LEU A 290 -1.09 16.03 1.05
CA LEU A 290 -0.47 15.85 2.35
C LEU A 290 -0.17 14.36 2.56
N LEU A 291 1.01 14.05 3.07
CA LEU A 291 1.42 12.72 3.49
C LEU A 291 1.93 12.81 4.92
N ARG A 292 1.18 12.24 5.87
CA ARG A 292 1.59 12.17 7.27
C ARG A 292 2.11 10.79 7.63
N VAL A 293 3.35 10.70 8.13
CA VAL A 293 4.00 9.46 8.56
C VAL A 293 4.05 9.42 10.10
N ASP A 294 2.99 8.90 10.72
CA ASP A 294 2.91 8.77 12.18
C ASP A 294 3.61 7.52 12.72
N GLY A 295 3.91 6.57 11.86
CA GLY A 295 4.66 5.35 12.15
C GLY A 295 5.03 4.61 10.86
N GLY A 296 5.76 3.50 10.99
CA GLY A 296 6.20 2.70 9.84
C GLY A 296 7.23 3.41 8.97
N VAL A 297 7.32 3.00 7.70
CA VAL A 297 8.34 3.46 6.74
C VAL A 297 7.70 4.04 5.48
N LEU A 298 8.13 5.23 5.05
CA LEU A 298 7.92 5.77 3.71
C LEU A 298 9.22 5.56 2.92
N GLU A 299 9.21 4.67 1.94
CA GLU A 299 10.37 4.38 1.10
C GLU A 299 10.17 4.98 -0.29
N ILE A 300 11.10 5.85 -0.70
CA ILE A 300 11.11 6.47 -2.02
C ILE A 300 12.28 5.87 -2.80
N GLY A 301 11.94 5.00 -3.75
CA GLY A 301 12.90 4.28 -4.58
C GLY A 301 13.63 5.19 -5.57
N PRO A 302 14.71 4.69 -6.19
CA PRO A 302 15.51 5.47 -7.13
C PRO A 302 14.67 5.91 -8.34
N GLY A 303 14.74 7.21 -8.65
CA GLY A 303 13.98 7.85 -9.74
C GLY A 303 12.48 8.04 -9.45
N ALA A 304 12.02 7.69 -8.25
CA ALA A 304 10.64 7.90 -7.86
C ALA A 304 10.38 9.36 -7.43
N THR A 305 9.13 9.78 -7.47
CA THR A 305 8.76 11.16 -7.13
C THR A 305 7.52 11.21 -6.25
N VAL A 306 7.58 12.01 -5.19
CA VAL A 306 6.41 12.47 -4.43
C VAL A 306 6.11 13.90 -4.85
N VAL A 307 4.96 14.11 -5.49
CA VAL A 307 4.56 15.38 -6.10
C VAL A 307 3.36 15.96 -5.36
N ASP A 308 3.27 17.30 -5.39
CA ASP A 308 2.07 18.07 -5.09
C ASP A 308 1.59 18.03 -3.63
N GLY A 309 2.45 17.68 -2.67
CA GLY A 309 2.11 17.90 -1.26
C GLY A 309 3.24 17.72 -0.26
N ASP A 310 2.90 18.13 0.95
CA ASP A 310 3.80 18.19 2.09
C ASP A 310 3.91 16.81 2.75
N ILE A 311 5.09 16.51 3.28
CA ILE A 311 5.39 15.30 4.03
C ILE A 311 5.64 15.70 5.49
N GLU A 312 4.76 15.26 6.38
CA GLU A 312 4.89 15.46 7.82
C GLU A 312 5.29 14.14 8.49
N VAL A 313 6.49 14.06 9.07
CA VAL A 313 7.00 12.84 9.70
C VAL A 313 6.93 12.97 11.21
N GLY A 314 5.91 12.34 11.79
CA GLY A 314 5.69 12.27 13.23
C GLY A 314 6.68 11.32 13.91
N ALA A 315 6.35 10.03 13.99
CA ALA A 315 7.20 9.02 14.63
C ALA A 315 7.71 7.93 13.69
N GLY A 316 7.43 8.05 12.40
CA GLY A 316 7.90 7.10 11.39
C GLY A 316 9.27 7.45 10.80
N GLN A 317 9.57 6.75 9.72
CA GLN A 317 10.83 6.86 9.00
C GLN A 317 10.58 7.20 7.53
N VAL A 318 11.42 8.06 6.95
CA VAL A 318 11.48 8.29 5.51
C VAL A 318 12.81 7.74 5.00
N VAL A 319 12.76 6.84 4.02
CA VAL A 319 13.92 6.24 3.39
C VAL A 319 14.00 6.77 1.96
N LEU A 320 15.10 7.43 1.63
CA LEU A 320 15.37 7.94 0.29
C LEU A 320 16.50 7.13 -0.32
N HIS A 321 16.20 6.44 -1.41
CA HIS A 321 17.23 5.76 -2.19
C HIS A 321 17.92 6.75 -3.12
N ALA A 322 19.24 6.75 -3.04
CA ALA A 322 20.12 7.41 -3.97
C ALA A 322 20.37 6.54 -5.20
N ASP A 323 20.21 7.11 -6.40
CA ASP A 323 20.70 6.49 -7.65
C ASP A 323 22.00 7.21 -8.08
N ALA A 324 23.00 6.44 -8.51
CA ALA A 324 24.36 6.91 -8.75
C ALA A 324 24.62 7.35 -10.20
N ASP A 325 23.59 7.45 -11.05
CA ASP A 325 23.79 7.90 -12.42
C ASP A 325 24.27 9.37 -12.50
N ALA A 326 25.20 9.62 -13.43
CA ALA A 326 25.87 10.92 -13.59
C ALA A 326 24.95 12.05 -14.09
N SER A 327 23.66 11.77 -14.31
CA SER A 327 22.68 12.72 -14.86
C SER A 327 21.80 13.40 -13.83
N GLY A 328 21.89 13.02 -12.55
CA GLY A 328 21.30 13.79 -11.46
C GLY A 328 20.33 13.00 -10.62
N TRP A 329 20.73 12.79 -9.37
CA TRP A 329 20.01 12.26 -8.23
C TRP A 329 18.66 12.96 -8.05
N ARG A 330 17.53 12.29 -8.29
CA ARG A 330 16.21 12.93 -8.06
C ARG A 330 15.16 11.95 -7.56
N SER A 331 15.41 11.35 -6.39
CA SER A 331 14.29 11.16 -5.46
C SER A 331 13.82 12.57 -5.10
N LYS A 332 12.64 12.94 -5.61
CA LYS A 332 12.15 14.32 -5.53
C LYS A 332 10.91 14.39 -4.65
N VAL A 333 10.98 15.26 -3.66
CA VAL A 333 9.82 15.73 -2.89
C VAL A 333 9.55 17.16 -3.34
N SER A 334 8.37 17.40 -3.93
CA SER A 334 8.05 18.73 -4.49
C SER A 334 7.47 19.72 -3.46
N GLY A 335 6.92 19.23 -2.34
CA GLY A 335 6.40 20.04 -1.24
C GLY A 335 7.41 20.21 -0.09
N GLU A 336 6.89 20.60 1.07
CA GLU A 336 7.66 20.68 2.32
C GLU A 336 7.88 19.29 2.92
N LEU A 337 9.07 18.99 3.44
CA LEU A 337 9.35 17.83 4.28
C LEU A 337 9.65 18.29 5.70
N THR A 338 8.74 18.01 6.62
CA THR A 338 8.85 18.34 8.05
C THR A 338 9.15 17.08 8.86
N LEU A 339 10.29 17.07 9.54
CA LEU A 339 10.72 15.99 10.43
C LEU A 339 10.48 16.39 11.88
N SER A 340 9.74 15.58 12.66
CA SER A 340 9.62 15.80 14.11
C SER A 340 10.81 15.24 14.89
N GLU A 341 10.92 15.58 16.18
CA GLU A 341 11.95 15.08 17.10
C GLU A 341 12.09 13.55 17.19
N ARG A 342 11.03 12.81 16.84
CA ARG A 342 10.97 11.34 16.91
C ARG A 342 11.12 10.66 15.55
N SER A 343 11.27 11.43 14.49
CA SER A 343 11.37 10.90 13.13
C SER A 343 12.80 10.55 12.76
N THR A 344 12.93 9.72 11.72
CA THR A 344 14.21 9.40 11.10
C THR A 344 14.12 9.64 9.59
N LEU A 345 15.08 10.39 9.05
CA LEU A 345 15.38 10.43 7.63
C LEU A 345 16.56 9.50 7.37
N GLU A 346 16.35 8.45 6.58
CA GLU A 346 17.40 7.55 6.10
C GLU A 346 17.73 7.85 4.64
N LEU A 347 19.01 7.99 4.34
CA LEU A 347 19.52 8.08 2.98
C LEU A 347 20.28 6.78 2.67
N VAL A 348 19.76 5.99 1.74
CA VAL A 348 20.38 4.73 1.30
C VAL A 348 21.25 4.98 0.09
N VAL A 349 22.53 4.62 0.18
CA VAL A 349 23.56 4.85 -0.84
C VAL A 349 24.02 3.51 -1.41
N ASP A 350 23.60 3.21 -2.63
CA ASP A 350 23.80 1.90 -3.26
C ASP A 350 25.14 1.76 -4.03
N GLU A 351 25.80 2.85 -4.41
CA GLU A 351 27.11 2.80 -5.10
C GLU A 351 28.14 3.80 -4.55
N SER A 352 29.43 3.45 -4.70
CA SER A 352 30.58 4.08 -4.04
C SER A 352 31.10 5.38 -4.66
N ASN A 353 30.31 6.10 -5.48
CA ASN A 353 30.87 7.22 -6.26
C ASN A 353 30.68 8.61 -5.61
N ALA A 354 31.85 9.21 -5.34
CA ALA A 354 32.15 10.64 -5.23
C ALA A 354 31.61 11.44 -4.04
N GLY A 355 31.32 10.84 -2.88
CA GLY A 355 31.19 11.58 -1.62
C GLY A 355 30.14 12.70 -1.60
N LEU A 356 29.28 12.78 -2.62
CA LEU A 356 28.22 13.76 -2.78
C LEU A 356 26.91 13.00 -2.90
N ILE A 357 26.01 13.25 -1.96
CA ILE A 357 24.66 12.73 -1.88
C ILE A 357 23.75 13.92 -2.12
N SER A 358 23.04 13.96 -3.23
CA SER A 358 22.13 15.07 -3.54
C SER A 358 20.69 14.61 -3.41
N VAL A 359 19.90 15.33 -2.62
CA VAL A 359 18.49 15.08 -2.39
C VAL A 359 17.72 16.36 -2.72
N VAL A 360 16.69 16.24 -3.55
CA VAL A 360 15.88 17.38 -3.96
C VAL A 360 14.59 17.40 -3.16
N VAL A 361 14.49 18.39 -2.27
CA VAL A 361 13.30 18.68 -1.47
C VAL A 361 12.82 20.11 -1.84
N GLY A 362 11.54 20.44 -1.67
CA GLY A 362 11.09 21.81 -1.86
C GLY A 362 11.55 22.70 -0.70
N GLU A 363 10.92 22.49 0.44
CA GLU A 363 11.28 23.10 1.73
C GLU A 363 11.56 21.98 2.75
N PHE A 364 12.52 22.18 3.64
CA PHE A 364 12.94 21.13 4.57
C PHE A 364 13.06 21.66 6.00
N HIS A 365 12.33 21.05 6.94
CA HIS A 365 12.40 21.36 8.36
C HIS A 365 12.94 20.16 9.14
N ALA A 366 14.12 20.32 9.76
CA ALA A 366 14.82 19.25 10.44
C ALA A 366 14.76 19.38 11.98
N ASP A 367 13.97 18.52 12.63
CA ASP A 367 14.07 18.30 14.09
C ASP A 367 14.40 16.83 14.45
N GLY A 368 14.46 15.93 13.47
CA GLY A 368 14.62 14.48 13.65
C GLY A 368 16.06 13.97 13.62
N ASN A 369 16.21 12.67 13.31
CA ASN A 369 17.50 12.00 13.16
C ASN A 369 17.83 11.79 11.67
N LEU A 370 19.11 11.87 11.34
CA LEU A 370 19.62 11.48 10.02
C LEU A 370 20.38 10.15 10.13
N LEU A 371 20.04 9.19 9.27
CA LEU A 371 20.75 7.94 9.09
C LEU A 371 21.28 7.86 7.66
N LEU A 372 22.57 7.61 7.49
CA LEU A 372 23.14 7.25 6.18
C LEU A 372 23.39 5.75 6.19
N THR A 373 22.79 5.03 5.25
CA THR A 373 22.97 3.59 5.11
C THR A 373 23.65 3.29 3.79
N PHE A 374 24.81 2.67 3.85
CA PHE A 374 25.57 2.26 2.67
C PHE A 374 25.28 0.80 2.34
N ALA A 375 25.00 0.48 1.08
CA ALA A 375 24.84 -0.91 0.65
C ALA A 375 26.09 -1.75 0.93
N GLU A 376 25.91 -3.06 1.08
CA GLU A 376 27.01 -3.99 1.32
C GLU A 376 28.07 -3.87 0.21
N GLY A 377 29.35 -3.81 0.61
CA GLY A 377 30.49 -3.67 -0.32
C GLY A 377 30.85 -2.23 -0.67
N THR A 378 30.08 -1.24 -0.24
CA THR A 378 30.42 0.18 -0.44
C THR A 378 31.59 0.59 0.44
N SER A 379 32.65 1.14 -0.16
CA SER A 379 33.78 1.70 0.60
C SER A 379 33.38 3.01 1.27
N LEU A 380 33.53 3.09 2.59
CA LEU A 380 33.29 4.32 3.32
C LEU A 380 34.41 5.35 3.04
N LEU A 381 34.03 6.60 2.79
CA LEU A 381 34.92 7.75 2.66
C LEU A 381 35.07 8.45 4.02
N ASP A 382 36.09 9.29 4.18
CA ASP A 382 36.29 10.06 5.42
C ASP A 382 35.25 11.16 5.63
N ALA A 383 34.62 11.61 4.53
CA ALA A 383 33.62 12.66 4.52
C ALA A 383 32.58 12.43 3.42
N TYR A 384 31.36 12.88 3.71
CA TYR A 384 30.24 12.93 2.77
C TYR A 384 29.63 14.32 2.79
N ILE A 385 29.25 14.79 1.61
CA ILE A 385 28.49 16.01 1.40
C ILE A 385 27.07 15.57 1.08
N VAL A 386 26.11 15.95 1.92
CA VAL A 386 24.69 15.80 1.65
C VAL A 386 24.15 17.16 1.23
N GLU A 387 23.77 17.29 -0.03
CA GLU A 387 23.06 18.46 -0.54
C GLU A 387 21.56 18.25 -0.39
N LEU A 388 20.93 19.10 0.40
CA LEU A 388 19.48 19.20 0.54
C LEU A 388 19.07 20.46 -0.22
N TRP A 389 18.69 20.29 -1.48
CA TRP A 389 18.24 21.41 -2.30
C TRP A 389 16.91 21.90 -1.73
N GLY A 390 16.73 23.23 -1.57
CA GLY A 390 15.55 23.82 -0.96
C GLY A 390 15.84 24.70 0.26
N TRP A 391 14.84 25.42 0.74
CA TRP A 391 15.01 26.22 1.97
C TRP A 391 15.04 25.30 3.18
N THR A 392 16.19 25.22 3.86
CA THR A 392 16.34 24.41 5.07
C THR A 392 16.16 25.26 6.33
N SER A 393 15.48 24.70 7.32
CA SER A 393 15.40 25.24 8.67
C SER A 393 15.54 24.12 9.71
N GLY A 394 16.02 24.45 10.91
CA GLY A 394 16.28 23.48 11.97
C GLY A 394 17.65 22.78 11.86
N SER A 395 17.83 21.74 12.67
CA SER A 395 19.07 20.94 12.75
C SER A 395 18.76 19.51 13.18
N PHE A 396 19.42 18.53 12.57
CA PHE A 396 19.31 17.13 13.02
C PHE A 396 19.82 16.96 14.45
N ARG A 397 19.09 16.16 15.24
CA ARG A 397 19.47 15.81 16.63
C ARG A 397 20.64 14.85 16.69
N SER A 398 20.68 13.90 15.77
CA SER A 398 21.75 12.93 15.65
C SER A 398 21.99 12.57 14.19
N VAL A 399 23.24 12.23 13.89
CA VAL A 399 23.64 11.69 12.60
C VAL A 399 24.33 10.35 12.83
N GLN A 400 23.82 9.32 12.17
CA GLN A 400 24.35 7.98 12.22
C GLN A 400 24.74 7.53 10.82
N VAL A 401 25.80 6.74 10.73
CA VAL A 401 26.25 6.15 9.48
C VAL A 401 26.41 4.65 9.67
N GLY A 402 25.67 3.86 8.90
CA GLY A 402 25.73 2.40 8.93
C GLY A 402 26.07 1.82 7.56
N ILE A 403 26.60 0.61 7.59
CA ILE A 403 26.60 -0.27 6.42
C ILE A 403 25.40 -1.21 6.60
N ALA A 404 24.69 -1.53 5.53
CA ALA A 404 23.60 -2.49 5.56
C ALA A 404 24.04 -3.78 6.28
N GLY A 405 23.25 -4.24 7.25
CA GLY A 405 23.57 -5.40 8.07
C GLY A 405 24.58 -5.18 9.21
N ALA A 406 25.18 -3.99 9.33
CA ALA A 406 26.10 -3.63 10.42
C ALA A 406 25.46 -2.67 11.42
N THR A 407 25.97 -2.65 12.65
CA THR A 407 25.56 -1.65 13.66
C THR A 407 26.01 -0.25 13.23
N PRO A 408 25.11 0.75 13.17
CA PRO A 408 25.47 2.12 12.83
C PRO A 408 26.55 2.69 13.75
N GLN A 409 27.52 3.40 13.16
CA GLN A 409 28.54 4.15 13.88
C GLN A 409 28.10 5.62 14.03
N ALA A 410 28.46 6.24 15.15
CA ALA A 410 28.16 7.65 15.39
C ALA A 410 29.09 8.54 14.55
N TRP A 411 28.50 9.49 13.82
CA TRP A 411 29.22 10.47 13.01
C TRP A 411 28.85 11.88 13.46
N ALA A 412 29.69 12.86 13.11
CA ALA A 412 29.48 14.25 13.48
C ALA A 412 29.16 15.08 12.24
N ILE A 413 28.24 16.02 12.40
CA ILE A 413 28.05 17.11 11.46
C ILE A 413 29.25 18.04 11.61
N ALA A 414 30.11 18.08 10.61
CA ALA A 414 31.23 19.01 10.58
C ALA A 414 30.78 20.40 10.14
N TYR A 415 29.75 20.47 9.28
CA TYR A 415 29.27 21.71 8.69
C TYR A 415 27.81 21.60 8.26
N GLN A 416 27.01 22.64 8.53
CA GLN A 416 25.67 22.81 7.98
C GLN A 416 25.52 24.29 7.60
N GLN A 417 25.43 24.57 6.30
CA GLN A 417 25.10 25.92 5.81
C GLN A 417 24.16 25.80 4.60
N ASP A 418 23.08 26.57 4.65
CA ASP A 418 22.08 26.71 3.58
C ASP A 418 21.55 25.34 3.12
N GLU A 419 22.11 24.79 2.05
CA GLU A 419 21.67 23.55 1.40
C GLU A 419 22.68 22.41 1.54
N THR A 420 23.80 22.62 2.23
CA THR A 420 24.91 21.66 2.28
C THR A 420 25.22 21.23 3.70
N LEU A 421 25.19 19.92 3.91
CA LEU A 421 25.59 19.24 5.13
C LEU A 421 26.87 18.44 4.87
N ILE A 422 27.96 18.75 5.56
CA ILE A 422 29.20 17.96 5.51
C ILE A 422 29.26 17.09 6.76
N ILE A 423 29.28 15.78 6.54
CA ILE A 423 29.32 14.77 7.59
C ILE A 423 30.69 14.11 7.54
N THR A 424 31.36 14.04 8.69
CA THR A 424 32.70 13.45 8.81
C THR A 424 32.70 12.36 9.86
N ALA A 425 33.51 11.33 9.65
CA ALA A 425 33.71 10.30 10.66
C ALA A 425 34.17 10.94 11.97
N VAL A 426 33.48 10.65 13.07
CA VAL A 426 33.99 11.04 14.39
C VAL A 426 35.23 10.17 14.61
N PRO A 427 36.42 10.77 14.85
CA PRO A 427 37.57 9.97 15.23
C PRO A 427 37.16 9.16 16.45
N GLU A 428 37.36 7.84 16.44
CA GLU A 428 37.01 6.97 17.56
C GLU A 428 37.42 7.63 18.88
N PRO A 429 36.63 7.55 19.96
CA PRO A 429 36.93 8.25 21.20
C PRO A 429 38.37 8.00 21.69
N HIS A 430 38.90 6.80 21.44
CA HIS A 430 40.30 6.45 21.69
C HIS A 430 41.30 7.35 20.95
N SER A 431 41.02 7.71 19.70
CA SER A 431 41.79 8.65 18.88
C SER A 431 41.75 10.06 19.45
N ALA A 432 40.59 10.54 19.90
CA ALA A 432 40.47 11.84 20.55
C ALA A 432 41.23 11.90 21.88
N TRP A 433 41.16 10.83 22.68
CA TRP A 433 41.97 10.66 23.89
C TRP A 433 43.46 10.61 23.58
N LEU A 434 43.88 9.91 22.53
CA LEU A 434 45.29 9.85 22.11
C LEU A 434 45.80 11.20 21.61
N LEU A 435 44.95 11.97 20.92
CA LEU A 435 45.29 13.30 20.39
C LEU A 435 45.41 14.32 21.54
N THR A 436 44.49 14.30 22.50
CA THR A 436 44.57 15.11 23.72
C THR A 436 45.75 14.70 24.61
N PHE A 437 46.02 13.40 24.77
CA PHE A 437 47.23 12.92 25.46
C PHE A 437 48.50 13.36 24.75
N GLY A 438 48.55 13.26 23.42
CA GLY A 438 49.68 13.68 22.60
C GLY A 438 49.96 15.17 22.74
N LEU A 439 48.92 16.02 22.67
CA LEU A 439 49.03 17.46 22.88
C LEU A 439 49.45 17.81 24.31
N ALA A 440 48.89 17.13 25.31
CA ALA A 440 49.28 17.32 26.71
C ALA A 440 50.76 16.94 26.93
N MET A 441 51.23 15.86 26.30
CA MET A 441 52.62 15.42 26.39
C MET A 441 53.58 16.39 25.69
N LEU A 442 53.20 16.93 24.53
CA LEU A 442 53.96 17.97 23.84
C LEU A 442 54.04 19.27 24.64
N ALA A 443 52.93 19.71 25.25
CA ALA A 443 52.89 20.86 26.13
C ALA A 443 53.80 20.66 27.35
N TRP A 444 53.78 19.47 27.96
CA TRP A 444 54.66 19.11 29.06
C TRP A 444 56.15 19.13 28.66
N LEU A 445 56.50 18.55 27.51
CA LEU A 445 57.87 18.57 26.99
C LEU A 445 58.36 19.99 26.67
N ALA A 446 57.49 20.84 26.11
CA ALA A 446 57.81 22.24 25.85
C ALA A 446 58.06 23.01 27.16
N HIS A 447 57.24 22.78 28.18
CA HIS A 447 57.42 23.36 29.51
C HIS A 447 58.71 22.89 30.20
N ALA A 448 59.00 21.59 30.12
CA ALA A 448 60.23 21.01 30.66
C ALA A 448 61.48 21.60 29.97
N ARG A 449 61.43 21.83 28.66
CA ARG A 449 62.50 22.51 27.91
C ARG A 449 62.67 23.97 28.34
N ARG A 450 61.58 24.72 28.56
CA ARG A 450 61.65 26.11 29.05
C ARG A 450 62.31 26.19 30.43
N ARG A 451 62.00 25.26 31.34
CA ARG A 451 62.66 25.20 32.65
C ARG A 451 64.16 24.91 32.56
N ARG A 452 64.60 24.12 31.58
CA ARG A 452 66.03 23.86 31.33
C ARG A 452 66.74 25.00 30.61
N ALA A 453 66.00 25.80 29.84
CA ALA A 453 66.54 26.92 29.08
C ALA A 453 66.53 28.26 29.85
N GLN A 454 65.95 28.33 31.05
CA GLN A 454 66.17 29.47 31.93
C GLN A 454 67.62 29.43 32.42
N PRO A 455 68.51 30.32 31.97
CA PRO A 455 69.82 30.45 32.60
C PRO A 455 69.57 30.77 34.07
N ALA A 456 70.28 30.07 34.96
CA ALA A 456 70.29 30.37 36.38
C ALA A 456 70.50 31.88 36.53
N SER A 457 69.45 32.60 36.92
CA SER A 457 69.54 34.02 37.21
C SER A 457 70.61 34.16 38.29
N ALA A 458 71.66 34.87 37.94
CA ALA A 458 72.79 35.14 38.81
C ALA A 458 72.24 35.64 40.15
N PHE A 459 72.47 34.84 41.18
CA PHE A 459 72.16 35.14 42.57
C PHE A 459 72.88 36.45 42.92
N THR A 460 72.15 37.56 42.88
CA THR A 460 72.69 38.88 43.22
C THR A 460 72.52 39.01 44.73
N PRO A 461 73.60 39.10 45.52
CA PRO A 461 73.50 39.17 46.98
C PRO A 461 72.83 40.48 47.41
N PRO A 462 72.06 40.47 48.52
CA PRO A 462 71.33 41.63 49.00
C PRO A 462 72.29 42.76 49.42
N ALA A 463 72.00 43.97 48.95
CA ALA A 463 72.71 45.19 49.32
C ALA A 463 72.56 45.48 50.82
N THR A 464 73.71 45.69 51.47
CA THR A 464 73.86 46.16 52.84
C THR A 464 73.12 47.48 53.09
N ALA A 465 72.28 47.49 54.12
CA ALA A 465 71.60 48.69 54.62
C ALA A 465 72.59 49.62 55.37
N PRO A 466 72.45 50.95 55.25
CA PRO A 466 73.33 51.90 55.93
C PRO A 466 72.99 52.04 57.41
N THR A 467 74.02 51.87 58.24
CA THR A 467 74.11 52.22 59.66
C THR A 467 73.88 53.71 59.92
N SER A 468 72.96 54.06 60.82
CA SER A 468 72.85 55.37 61.44
C SER A 468 73.14 55.30 62.96
N ARG A 469 74.16 56.08 63.36
CA ARG A 469 74.46 56.78 64.64
C ARG A 469 74.17 56.09 65.99
N ASN A 470 75.17 55.86 66.84
CA ASN A 470 75.92 56.79 67.73
C ASN A 470 75.28 57.09 69.11
N ALA A 471 76.03 56.69 70.15
CA ALA A 471 76.43 57.45 71.36
C ALA A 471 75.61 57.41 72.68
N GLY A 472 76.34 57.06 73.76
CA GLY A 472 76.14 57.42 75.19
C GLY A 472 75.55 56.28 76.04
N ALA A 473 76.02 55.89 77.23
CA ALA A 473 77.07 56.24 78.20
C ALA A 473 77.23 54.96 79.10
N CYS A 474 78.25 54.65 79.89
CA CYS A 474 79.28 55.33 80.69
C CYS A 474 80.57 54.52 80.70
#